data_AF-A0A3S1P3M6-F1
#
_entry.id   AF-A0A3S1P3M6-F1
#
_cell.length_a   1.000
_cell.length_b   1.000
_cell.length_c   1.000
_cell.angle_alpha   90.00
_cell.angle_beta   90.00
_cell.angle_gamma   90.00
#
_symmetry.space_group_name_H-M   'P 1'
#
loop_
_entity.id
_entity.type
_entity.pdbx_description
1 polymer ?
#
loop_
_entity_poly.entity_id
_entity_poly.type
_entity_poly.pdbx_seq_one_letter_code
_entity_poly.pdbx_strand_id
1 'polypeptide(L)'
;MAGLPTTARVVIIGGGVVGCSSLYHLCKAGWTDCVLLEKNELTSGSTWHAAGNVPTFSSSWSLMNMQRYSTELYRGLAGAVDYPMNYHVTGSLRLAHTSERMQEFQRAKG
;
A
#
# COMPACT_ATOMS: atom_id res chain seq x y z
N MET A 1 1.63 25.27 -15.41
CA MET A 1 2.15 24.51 -14.24
C MET A 1 1.88 25.36 -13.01
N ALA A 2 1.29 24.80 -11.95
CA ALA A 2 1.27 25.48 -10.66
C ALA A 2 2.72 25.67 -10.20
N GLY A 3 3.09 26.88 -9.76
CA GLY A 3 4.43 27.16 -9.27
C GLY A 3 4.72 26.32 -8.01
N LEU A 4 5.95 25.82 -7.88
CA LEU A 4 6.38 25.14 -6.67
C LEU A 4 6.31 26.13 -5.50
N PRO A 5 5.61 25.83 -4.40
CA PRO A 5 5.54 26.73 -3.27
C PRO A 5 6.93 26.88 -2.62
N THR A 6 7.23 28.07 -2.10
CA THR A 6 8.50 28.35 -1.42
C THR A 6 8.59 27.73 -0.02
N THR A 7 7.45 27.37 0.56
CA THR A 7 7.30 26.72 1.86
C THR A 7 6.19 25.68 1.79
N ALA A 8 6.32 24.57 2.52
CA ALA A 8 5.25 23.60 2.70
C ALA A 8 5.30 23.02 4.11
N ARG A 9 4.14 22.72 4.70
CA ARG A 9 4.04 22.09 6.02
C ARG A 9 4.61 20.67 6.03
N VAL A 10 4.44 19.92 4.95
CA VAL A 10 5.02 18.57 4.77
C VAL A 10 5.59 18.43 3.37
N VAL A 11 6.83 17.95 3.30
CA VAL A 11 7.48 17.55 2.04
C VAL A 11 7.72 16.04 2.09
N ILE A 12 7.13 15.31 1.15
CA ILE A 12 7.33 13.87 0.96
C ILE A 12 8.35 13.68 -0.16
N ILE A 13 9.42 12.93 0.12
CA ILE A 13 10.49 12.66 -0.85
C ILE A 13 10.35 11.22 -1.33
N GLY A 14 9.97 11.06 -2.61
CA GLY A 14 9.77 9.78 -3.29
C GLY A 14 8.31 9.56 -3.72
N GLY A 15 8.11 9.39 -5.02
CA GLY A 15 6.84 9.13 -5.71
C GLY A 15 6.55 7.65 -5.94
N GLY A 16 7.08 6.77 -5.10
CA GLY A 16 6.63 5.37 -5.03
C GLY A 16 5.30 5.22 -4.31
N VAL A 17 4.75 3.99 -4.28
CA VAL A 17 3.44 3.71 -3.65
C VAL A 17 3.32 4.19 -2.21
N VAL A 18 4.40 4.13 -1.42
CA VAL A 18 4.41 4.59 -0.02
C VAL A 18 4.32 6.11 0.08
N GLY A 19 5.03 6.85 -0.77
CA GLY A 19 4.99 8.32 -0.79
C GLY A 19 3.64 8.84 -1.27
N CYS A 20 3.12 8.27 -2.36
CA CYS A 20 1.78 8.58 -2.84
C CYS A 20 0.69 8.25 -1.81
N SER A 21 0.79 7.10 -1.14
CA SER A 21 -0.13 6.72 -0.06
C SER A 21 -0.07 7.70 1.10
N SER A 22 1.14 8.10 1.52
CA SER A 22 1.31 9.11 2.58
C SER A 22 0.62 10.43 2.23
N LEU A 23 0.85 10.94 1.01
CA LEU A 23 0.20 12.18 0.53
C LEU A 23 -1.33 12.03 0.48
N TYR A 24 -1.82 10.93 -0.08
CA TYR A 24 -3.26 10.63 -0.15
C TYR A 24 -3.92 10.68 1.23
N HIS A 25 -3.32 10.07 2.25
CA HIS A 25 -3.87 10.05 3.60
C HIS A 25 -3.79 11.41 4.30
N LEU A 26 -2.73 12.19 4.07
CA LEU A 26 -2.65 13.57 4.57
C LEU A 26 -3.76 14.44 3.97
N CYS A 27 -3.95 14.39 2.66
CA CYS A 27 -5.02 15.12 1.99
C CYS A 27 -6.41 14.67 2.46
N LYS A 28 -6.62 13.36 2.63
CA LYS A 28 -7.87 12.82 3.20
C LYS A 28 -8.12 13.29 4.64
N ALA A 29 -7.07 13.54 5.41
CA ALA A 29 -7.14 14.13 6.74
C ALA A 29 -7.33 15.66 6.73
N GLY A 30 -7.52 16.28 5.56
CA GLY A 30 -7.78 17.71 5.40
C GLY A 30 -6.52 18.57 5.26
N TRP A 31 -5.34 17.97 5.09
CA TRP A 31 -4.11 18.74 4.89
C TRP A 31 -4.03 19.21 3.43
N THR A 32 -3.87 20.52 3.24
CA THR A 32 -3.81 21.15 1.91
C THR A 32 -2.42 21.68 1.54
N ASP A 33 -1.53 21.81 2.52
CA ASP A 33 -0.16 22.33 2.36
C ASP A 33 0.87 21.20 2.43
N CYS A 34 0.80 20.29 1.46
CA CYS A 34 1.69 19.13 1.35
C CYS A 34 2.22 19.02 -0.08
N VAL A 35 3.51 18.75 -0.21
CA VAL A 35 4.20 18.58 -1.50
C VAL A 35 4.86 17.21 -1.55
N LEU A 36 4.73 16.52 -2.69
CA LEU A 36 5.51 15.32 -3.00
C LEU A 36 6.53 15.66 -4.08
N LEU A 37 7.79 15.32 -3.82
CA LEU A 37 8.90 15.47 -4.74
C LEU A 37 9.39 14.09 -5.17
N GLU A 38 9.40 13.85 -6.47
CA GLU A 38 9.95 12.64 -7.09
C GLU A 38 11.13 13.03 -7.98
N LYS A 39 12.19 12.22 -7.97
CA LYS A 39 13.41 12.44 -8.74
C LYS A 39 13.13 12.36 -10.24
N ASN A 40 12.32 11.39 -10.65
CA ASN A 40 11.98 11.14 -12.05
C ASN A 40 10.44 11.23 -12.23
N GLU A 41 9.81 10.10 -12.57
CA GLU A 41 8.37 9.93 -12.66
C GLU A 41 7.85 9.08 -11.48
N LEU A 42 6.55 9.18 -11.21
CA LEU A 42 5.90 8.34 -10.21
C LEU A 42 6.14 6.87 -10.51
N THR A 43 6.28 6.07 -9.46
CA THR A 43 6.52 4.62 -9.52
C THR A 43 7.87 4.16 -10.07
N SER A 44 8.74 5.06 -10.56
CA SER A 44 10.04 4.75 -11.20
C SER A 44 11.04 3.96 -10.33
N GLY A 45 10.81 3.86 -9.02
CA GLY A 45 11.54 2.99 -8.11
C GLY A 45 11.04 1.54 -8.13
N SER A 46 10.89 0.91 -6.97
CA SER A 46 10.49 -0.50 -6.89
C SER A 46 9.01 -0.79 -7.20
N THR A 47 8.19 0.26 -7.26
CA THR A 47 6.73 0.11 -7.40
C THR A 47 6.35 -0.45 -8.77
N TRP A 48 6.96 0.02 -9.86
CA TRP A 48 6.57 -0.40 -11.21
C TRP A 48 6.82 -1.90 -11.46
N HIS A 49 7.89 -2.46 -10.88
CA HIS A 49 8.28 -3.86 -11.11
C HIS A 49 7.77 -4.82 -10.01
N ALA A 50 6.88 -4.35 -9.14
CA ALA A 50 6.27 -5.22 -8.13
C ALA A 50 5.34 -6.24 -8.82
N ALA A 51 5.36 -7.50 -8.36
CA ALA A 51 4.46 -8.53 -8.87
C ALA A 51 2.97 -8.27 -8.58
N GLY A 52 2.65 -7.29 -7.72
CA GLY A 52 1.28 -6.90 -7.40
C GLY A 52 0.57 -7.77 -6.37
N ASN A 53 1.27 -8.72 -5.73
CA ASN A 53 0.67 -9.54 -4.67
C ASN A 53 0.30 -8.70 -3.45
N VAL A 54 -0.94 -8.85 -2.98
CA VAL A 54 -1.47 -8.20 -1.78
C VAL A 54 -1.66 -9.26 -0.68
N PRO A 55 -0.66 -9.48 0.19
CA PRO A 55 -0.73 -10.54 1.20
C PRO A 55 -1.74 -10.18 2.30
N THR A 56 -2.51 -11.17 2.72
CA THR A 56 -3.51 -11.04 3.80
C THR A 56 -3.16 -11.91 5.01
N PHE A 57 -1.89 -12.30 5.15
CA PHE A 57 -1.40 -13.11 6.24
C PHE A 57 -0.10 -12.54 6.81
N SER A 58 0.00 -12.53 8.14
CA SER A 58 1.23 -12.31 8.90
C SER A 58 1.13 -13.03 10.25
N SER A 59 2.26 -13.40 10.85
CA SER A 59 2.29 -13.89 12.24
C SER A 59 2.16 -12.77 13.28
N SER A 60 2.25 -11.50 12.84
CA SER A 60 2.08 -10.32 13.70
C SER A 60 0.69 -9.73 13.53
N TRP A 61 -0.02 -9.57 14.64
CA TRP A 61 -1.35 -8.95 14.66
C TRP A 61 -1.32 -7.52 14.11
N SER A 62 -0.32 -6.71 14.47
CA SER A 62 -0.20 -5.32 13.99
C SER A 62 0.00 -5.26 12.48
N LEU A 63 0.80 -6.17 11.93
CA LEU A 63 0.98 -6.29 10.48
C LEU A 63 -0.31 -6.74 9.80
N MET A 64 -1.03 -7.72 10.37
CA MET A 64 -2.32 -8.15 9.84
C MET A 64 -3.36 -7.02 9.85
N ASN A 65 -3.40 -6.19 10.89
CA ASN A 65 -4.31 -5.06 10.97
C ASN A 65 -4.01 -4.00 9.88
N MET A 66 -2.72 -3.71 9.64
CA MET A 66 -2.31 -2.84 8.53
C MET A 66 -2.66 -3.45 7.16
N GLN A 67 -2.42 -4.75 6.95
CA GLN A 67 -2.79 -5.44 5.71
C GLN A 67 -4.30 -5.40 5.47
N ARG A 68 -5.10 -5.64 6.51
CA ARG A 68 -6.56 -5.53 6.45
C ARG A 68 -6.99 -4.17 5.92
N TYR A 69 -6.52 -3.08 6.54
CA TYR A 69 -6.81 -1.72 6.10
C TYR A 69 -6.40 -1.49 4.64
N SER A 70 -5.19 -1.87 4.26
CA SER A 70 -4.70 -1.71 2.87
C SER A 70 -5.59 -2.44 1.87
N THR A 71 -6.07 -3.65 2.20
CA THR A 71 -6.98 -4.40 1.32
C THR A 71 -8.36 -3.77 1.22
N GLU A 72 -8.89 -3.21 2.31
CA GLU A 72 -10.15 -2.46 2.31
C GLU A 72 -10.02 -1.17 1.47
N LEU A 73 -8.90 -0.45 1.60
CA LEU A 73 -8.60 0.74 0.79
C LEU A 73 -8.53 0.40 -0.70
N TYR A 74 -7.81 -0.66 -1.10
CA TYR A 74 -7.74 -1.06 -2.50
C TYR A 74 -9.11 -1.46 -3.09
N ARG A 75 -10.04 -1.99 -2.29
CA ARG A 75 -11.42 -2.22 -2.76
C ARG A 75 -12.16 -0.91 -3.03
N GLY A 76 -11.96 0.10 -2.19
CA GLY A 76 -12.61 1.40 -2.31
C GLY A 76 -12.02 2.29 -3.40
N LEU A 77 -10.71 2.19 -3.66
CA LEU A 77 -10.02 3.05 -4.62
C LEU A 77 -10.56 2.93 -6.05
N ALA A 78 -11.07 1.75 -6.45
CA ALA A 78 -11.65 1.57 -7.78
C ALA A 78 -12.86 2.48 -8.04
N GLY A 79 -13.60 2.87 -6.99
CA GLY A 79 -14.71 3.83 -7.10
C GLY A 79 -14.30 5.29 -6.89
N ALA A 80 -13.06 5.55 -6.47
CA ALA A 80 -12.57 6.90 -6.18
C ALA A 80 -11.85 7.56 -7.36
N VAL A 81 -11.60 6.80 -8.43
CA VAL A 81 -10.88 7.24 -9.62
C VAL A 81 -11.71 6.97 -10.87
N ASP A 82 -11.45 7.73 -11.94
CA ASP A 82 -12.15 7.67 -13.22
C ASP A 82 -11.47 6.75 -14.25
N TYR A 83 -10.46 5.98 -13.82
CA TYR A 83 -9.72 5.04 -14.64
C TYR A 83 -9.81 3.60 -14.09
N PRO A 84 -9.68 2.57 -14.94
CA PRO A 84 -9.79 1.18 -14.51
C PRO A 84 -8.67 0.81 -13.55
N MET A 85 -9.03 0.21 -12.41
CA MET A 85 -8.06 -0.31 -11.45
C MET A 85 -8.14 -1.84 -11.39
N ASN A 86 -7.04 -2.51 -11.74
CA ASN A 86 -6.96 -3.97 -11.78
C ASN A 86 -6.64 -4.53 -10.38
N TYR A 87 -7.68 -4.72 -9.57
CA TYR A 87 -7.57 -5.38 -8.27
C TYR A 87 -8.32 -6.71 -8.26
N HIS A 88 -7.58 -7.82 -8.22
CA HIS A 88 -8.13 -9.17 -8.27
C HIS A 88 -8.08 -9.84 -6.90
N VAL A 89 -9.25 -10.23 -6.38
CA VAL A 89 -9.39 -10.89 -5.07
C VAL A 89 -9.57 -12.40 -5.30
N THR A 90 -8.45 -13.11 -5.40
CA THR A 90 -8.43 -14.56 -5.70
C THR A 90 -8.16 -15.42 -4.47
N GLY A 91 -7.89 -14.81 -3.32
CA GLY A 91 -7.42 -15.51 -2.12
C GLY A 91 -5.93 -15.85 -2.18
N SER A 92 -5.43 -16.55 -1.16
CA SER A 92 -4.04 -17.01 -1.13
C SER A 92 -3.95 -18.38 -0.49
N LEU A 93 -3.03 -19.22 -0.98
CA LEU A 93 -2.78 -20.55 -0.46
C LEU A 93 -1.32 -20.66 -0.03
N ARG A 94 -1.10 -21.13 1.20
CA ARG A 94 0.24 -21.45 1.71
C ARG A 94 0.35 -22.96 1.87
N LEU A 95 1.35 -23.56 1.24
CA LEU A 95 1.57 -25.00 1.27
C LEU A 95 2.54 -25.38 2.40
N ALA A 96 2.27 -26.48 3.08
CA ALA A 96 3.20 -27.10 4.02
C ALA A 96 3.67 -28.44 3.46
N HIS A 97 4.99 -28.57 3.33
CA HIS A 97 5.64 -29.79 2.85
C HIS A 97 6.35 -30.57 3.98
N THR A 98 6.30 -30.05 5.22
CA THR A 98 6.91 -30.69 6.39
C THR A 98 5.99 -30.58 7.62
N SER A 99 6.21 -31.46 8.59
CA SER A 99 5.50 -31.47 9.87
C SER A 99 5.71 -30.18 10.65
N GLU A 100 6.91 -29.61 10.62
CA GLU A 100 7.24 -28.34 11.29
C GLU A 100 6.47 -27.18 10.67
N ARG A 101 6.33 -27.17 9.33
CA ARG A 101 5.53 -26.15 8.65
C ARG A 101 4.04 -26.26 8.99
N MET A 102 3.54 -27.48 9.18
CA MET A 102 2.18 -27.70 9.68
C MET A 102 2.00 -27.21 11.11
N GLN A 103 2.99 -27.42 11.98
CA GLN A 103 2.95 -26.91 13.37
C GLN A 103 2.89 -25.37 13.41
N GLU A 104 3.64 -24.69 12.52
CA GLU A 104 3.53 -23.22 12.39
C GLU A 104 2.11 -22.79 12.02
N PHE A 105 1.46 -23.48 11.09
CA PHE A 105 0.08 -23.17 10.71
C PHE A 105 -0.92 -23.43 11.86
N GLN A 106 -0.73 -24.49 12.65
CA GLN A 106 -1.56 -24.71 13.84
C GLN A 106 -1.41 -23.58 14.85
N ARG A 107 -0.17 -23.13 15.10
CA ARG A 107 0.08 -21.98 15.97
C ARG A 107 -0.53 -20.69 15.44
N ALA A 108 -0.51 -20.48 14.12
CA ALA A 108 -1.04 -19.28 13.50
C ALA A 108 -2.58 -19.25 13.42
N LYS A 109 -3.25 -20.40 13.45
CA LYS A 109 -4.71 -20.51 13.44
C LYS A 109 -5.35 -19.98 14.74
N GLY A 110 -4.61 -20.04 15.85
CA GLY A 110 -5.18 -19.90 17.20
C GLY A 110 -5.71 -21.23 17.69
#